data_AF-A0A1G2KPG3-F1
#
_entry.id   AF-A0A1G2KPG3-F1
#
_cell.length_a   1.000
_cell.length_b   1.000
_cell.length_c   1.000
_cell.angle_alpha   90.00
_cell.angle_beta   90.00
_cell.angle_gamma   90.00
#
_symmetry.space_group_name_H-M   'P 1'
#
loop_
_entity.id
_entity.type
_entity.pdbx_description
1 polymer ?
#
loop_
_entity_poly.entity_id
_entity_poly.type
_entity_poly.pdbx_seq_one_letter_code
_entity_poly.pdbx_strand_id
1 'polypeptide(L)'
;MQLKKRVKAFFVRPKRRIAALVPEFRSLREDLERATKTQNPLHEIVRFFDAVSRWHDREAEISGVIQGFVDVNYGQHDRTIRELHAFMVHCVRAGRDAYGWNRTKWGQQVTSDVVFLGNIYGLFTHPVSFWQTQRCGKKGGWGFPEMEHLNAYDVVSEQARKFMVANARSVIIILLYLETLVA
;
A
#
# COMPACT_ATOMS: atom_id res chain seq x y z
N MET A 1 32.40 -0.90 27.29
CA MET A 1 31.56 -0.97 26.07
C MET A 1 30.06 -0.70 26.33
N GLN A 2 29.47 -1.12 27.45
CA GLN A 2 28.04 -0.90 27.76
C GLN A 2 27.64 0.56 28.04
N LEU A 3 28.55 1.42 28.52
CA LEU A 3 28.22 2.81 28.87
C LEU A 3 27.99 3.70 27.64
N LYS A 4 28.88 3.67 26.63
CA LYS A 4 28.68 4.36 25.33
C LYS A 4 27.37 3.94 24.64
N LYS A 5 26.99 2.68 24.84
CA LYS A 5 25.78 2.03 24.31
C LYS A 5 24.49 2.52 24.99
N ARG A 6 24.48 2.65 26.32
CA ARG A 6 23.36 3.25 27.08
C ARG A 6 23.16 4.73 26.76
N VAL A 7 24.25 5.47 26.57
CA VAL A 7 24.20 6.89 26.15
C VAL A 7 23.57 7.01 24.76
N LYS A 8 23.97 6.19 23.79
CA LYS A 8 23.39 6.20 22.43
C LYS A 8 21.88 5.90 22.43
N ALA A 9 21.43 4.94 23.24
CA ALA A 9 20.00 4.63 23.41
C ALA A 9 19.19 5.71 24.14
N PHE A 10 19.84 6.57 24.93
CA PHE A 10 19.17 7.70 25.58
C PHE A 10 18.88 8.84 24.59
N PHE A 11 19.77 9.04 23.61
CA PHE A 11 19.65 10.05 22.55
C PHE A 11 18.82 9.56 21.36
N VAL A 12 18.98 8.31 20.93
CA VAL A 12 18.17 7.69 19.88
C VAL A 12 16.97 7.05 20.54
N ARG A 13 15.81 7.72 20.51
CA ARG A 13 14.54 7.20 21.04
C ARG A 13 13.67 6.70 19.89
N PRO A 14 13.98 5.56 19.25
CA PRO A 14 13.33 5.14 18.02
C PRO A 14 11.84 4.83 18.25
N LYS A 15 11.46 4.37 19.44
CA LYS A 15 10.05 4.23 19.86
C LYS A 15 9.29 5.55 19.83
N ARG A 16 9.91 6.69 20.17
CA ARG A 16 9.26 8.01 20.06
C ARG A 16 8.99 8.39 18.61
N ARG A 17 9.88 8.00 17.69
CA ARG A 17 9.68 8.23 16.26
C ARG A 17 8.52 7.38 15.73
N ILE A 18 8.40 6.12 16.15
CA ILE A 18 7.19 5.32 15.86
C ILE A 18 5.95 6.01 16.45
N ALA A 19 5.99 6.45 17.70
CA ALA A 19 4.84 7.09 18.35
C ALA A 19 4.35 8.32 17.59
N ALA A 20 5.27 9.11 17.02
CA ALA A 20 4.93 10.25 16.18
C ALA A 20 4.24 9.85 14.86
N LEU A 21 4.53 8.65 14.32
CA LEU A 21 3.96 8.13 13.08
C LEU A 21 2.64 7.38 13.28
N VAL A 22 2.29 6.98 14.51
CA VAL A 22 1.07 6.19 14.78
C VAL A 22 -0.21 6.81 14.24
N PRO A 23 -0.46 8.14 14.36
CA PRO A 23 -1.66 8.73 13.76
C PRO A 23 -1.75 8.50 12.24
N GLU A 24 -0.62 8.61 11.55
CA GLU A 24 -0.55 8.40 10.11
C GLU A 24 -0.64 6.91 9.74
N PHE A 25 -0.07 6.02 10.57
CA PHE A 25 -0.21 4.57 10.43
C PHE A 25 -1.67 4.13 10.58
N ARG A 26 -2.42 4.72 11.52
CA ARG A 26 -3.86 4.48 11.66
C ARG A 26 -4.63 4.96 10.44
N SER A 27 -4.35 6.16 9.96
CA SER A 27 -4.96 6.67 8.74
C SER A 27 -4.70 5.75 7.55
N LEU A 28 -3.46 5.29 7.35
CA LEU A 28 -3.13 4.33 6.30
C LEU A 28 -3.90 3.02 6.49
N ARG A 29 -3.92 2.47 7.70
CA ARG A 29 -4.65 1.22 7.99
C ARG A 29 -6.14 1.35 7.64
N GLU A 30 -6.77 2.45 8.03
CA GLU A 30 -8.18 2.72 7.72
C GLU A 30 -8.45 2.83 6.22
N ASP A 31 -7.57 3.50 5.46
CA ASP A 31 -7.68 3.58 4.00
C ASP A 31 -7.52 2.20 3.35
N LEU A 32 -6.58 1.38 3.83
CA LEU A 32 -6.38 0.01 3.35
C LEU A 32 -7.57 -0.89 3.69
N GLU A 33 -8.10 -0.81 4.92
CA GLU A 33 -9.28 -1.58 5.31
C GLU A 33 -10.51 -1.20 4.48
N ARG A 34 -10.71 0.10 4.23
CA ARG A 34 -11.78 0.60 3.35
C ARG A 34 -11.65 0.03 1.94
N ALA A 35 -10.44 0.07 1.38
CA ALA A 35 -10.14 -0.48 0.06
C ALA A 35 -10.50 -1.97 -0.06
N THR A 36 -10.25 -2.78 0.98
CA THR A 36 -10.58 -4.22 0.95
C THR A 36 -12.09 -4.52 1.01
N LYS A 37 -12.91 -3.61 1.53
CA LYS A 37 -14.34 -3.81 1.77
C LYS A 37 -15.24 -3.08 0.76
N THR A 38 -14.65 -2.42 -0.23
CA THR A 38 -15.36 -1.51 -1.13
C THR A 38 -16.34 -2.20 -2.07
N GLN A 39 -17.43 -1.51 -2.41
CA GLN A 39 -18.30 -1.88 -3.53
C GLN A 39 -17.91 -1.16 -4.83
N ASN A 40 -16.98 -0.20 -4.78
CA ASN A 40 -16.47 0.54 -5.93
C ASN A 40 -14.94 0.38 -6.03
N PRO A 41 -14.45 -0.76 -6.57
CA PRO A 41 -13.02 -1.06 -6.61
C PRO A 41 -12.20 -0.07 -7.45
N LEU A 42 -12.76 0.42 -8.56
CA LEU A 42 -12.05 1.35 -9.45
C LEU A 42 -11.84 2.73 -8.81
N HIS A 43 -12.76 3.17 -7.95
CA HIS A 43 -12.52 4.39 -7.17
C HIS A 43 -11.50 4.17 -6.05
N GLU A 44 -11.63 3.07 -5.32
CA GLU A 44 -10.78 2.83 -4.16
C GLU A 44 -9.35 2.40 -4.53
N ILE A 45 -9.10 1.81 -5.70
CA ILE A 45 -7.72 1.50 -6.14
C ILE A 45 -6.89 2.78 -6.32
N VAL A 46 -7.50 3.88 -6.75
CA VAL A 46 -6.84 5.19 -6.86
C VAL A 46 -6.45 5.70 -5.48
N ARG A 47 -7.37 5.61 -4.51
CA ARG A 47 -7.12 6.01 -3.11
C ARG A 47 -6.10 5.12 -2.42
N PHE A 48 -6.17 3.81 -2.66
CA PHE A 48 -5.19 2.84 -2.19
C PHE A 48 -3.79 3.23 -2.68
N PHE A 49 -3.62 3.47 -3.98
CA PHE A 49 -2.34 3.87 -4.54
C PHE A 49 -1.88 5.23 -4.01
N ASP A 50 -2.78 6.19 -3.85
CA ASP A 50 -2.45 7.49 -3.26
C ASP A 50 -1.92 7.34 -1.82
N ALA A 51 -2.60 6.56 -0.99
CA ALA A 51 -2.21 6.31 0.39
C ALA A 51 -0.86 5.60 0.49
N VAL A 52 -0.66 4.53 -0.28
CA VAL A 52 0.60 3.77 -0.28
C VAL A 52 1.77 4.58 -0.87
N SER A 53 1.52 5.36 -1.93
CA SER A 53 2.56 6.15 -2.59
C SER A 53 3.13 7.26 -1.69
N ARG A 54 2.34 7.82 -0.78
CA ARG A 54 2.85 8.77 0.22
C ARG A 54 3.90 8.15 1.13
N TRP A 55 3.77 6.85 1.43
CA TRP A 55 4.75 6.12 2.24
C TRP A 55 5.92 5.61 1.43
N HIS A 56 5.70 5.24 0.17
CA HIS A 56 6.79 5.03 -0.79
C HIS A 56 7.66 6.30 -0.86
N ASP A 57 7.05 7.48 -0.97
CA ASP A 57 7.76 8.76 -1.06
C ASP A 57 8.51 9.15 0.23
N ARG A 58 8.23 8.46 1.34
CA ARG A 58 8.85 8.67 2.66
C ARG A 58 9.82 7.54 3.03
N GLU A 59 10.33 6.81 2.04
CA GLU A 59 11.28 5.71 2.23
C GLU A 59 12.47 6.10 3.14
N ALA A 60 13.04 7.28 2.92
CA ALA A 60 14.17 7.78 3.70
C ALA A 60 13.82 8.01 5.19
N GLU A 61 12.58 8.44 5.47
CA GLU A 61 12.12 8.67 6.84
C GLU A 61 12.01 7.35 7.62
N ILE A 62 11.38 6.34 7.01
CA ILE A 62 11.26 5.00 7.60
C ILE A 62 12.63 4.34 7.73
N SER A 63 13.50 4.47 6.72
CA SER A 63 14.89 4.01 6.79
C SER A 63 15.62 4.61 7.99
N GLY A 64 15.42 5.90 8.24
CA GLY A 64 15.95 6.57 9.42
C GLY A 64 15.40 6.00 10.74
N VAL A 65 14.13 5.61 10.80
CA VAL A 65 13.53 4.96 11.98
C VAL A 65 14.15 3.58 12.21
N ILE A 66 14.28 2.79 11.14
CA ILE A 66 14.94 1.47 11.16
C ILE A 66 16.36 1.60 11.67
N GLN A 67 17.16 2.53 11.12
CA GLN A 67 18.53 2.74 11.57
C GLN A 67 18.59 3.11 13.05
N GLY A 68 17.62 3.89 13.54
CA GLY A 68 17.49 4.21 14.96
C GLY A 68 17.26 2.97 15.84
N PHE A 69 16.49 1.98 15.37
CA PHE A 69 16.35 0.69 16.06
C PHE A 69 17.63 -0.15 15.97
N VAL A 70 18.24 -0.26 14.79
CA VAL A 70 19.49 -1.01 14.56
C VAL A 70 20.60 -0.52 15.50
N ASP A 71 20.75 0.80 15.64
CA ASP A 71 21.79 1.43 16.47
C ASP A 71 21.72 1.07 17.96
N VAL A 72 20.54 0.67 18.44
CA VAL A 72 20.29 0.33 19.84
C VAL A 72 19.88 -1.13 20.03
N ASN A 73 19.94 -1.94 18.97
CA ASN A 73 19.50 -3.33 18.98
C ASN A 73 20.56 -4.28 19.55
N TYR A 74 20.17 -5.07 20.53
CA TYR A 74 20.90 -6.19 21.12
C TYR A 74 20.09 -7.50 21.01
N GLY A 75 19.19 -7.57 20.01
CA GLY A 75 18.24 -8.67 19.77
C GLY A 75 16.80 -8.33 20.18
N GLN A 76 16.60 -7.32 21.03
CA GLN A 76 15.27 -6.97 21.53
C GLN A 76 14.36 -6.27 20.51
N HIS A 77 14.91 -5.82 19.37
CA HIS A 77 14.18 -5.10 18.33
C HIS A 77 14.15 -5.82 16.98
N ASP A 78 14.61 -7.07 16.89
CA ASP A 78 14.69 -7.83 15.64
C ASP A 78 13.36 -7.90 14.91
N ARG A 79 12.28 -8.18 15.65
CA ARG A 79 10.92 -8.17 15.11
C ARG A 79 10.55 -6.78 14.57
N THR A 80 10.76 -5.73 15.36
CA THR A 80 10.41 -4.36 14.95
C THR A 80 11.14 -3.93 13.67
N ILE A 81 12.44 -4.22 13.59
CA ILE A 81 13.26 -3.93 12.41
C ILE A 81 12.72 -4.70 11.20
N ARG A 82 12.44 -6.00 11.37
CA ARG A 82 11.87 -6.84 10.29
C ARG A 82 10.51 -6.33 9.81
N GLU A 83 9.60 -5.99 10.72
CA GLU A 83 8.27 -5.49 10.35
C GLU A 83 8.37 -4.13 9.63
N LEU A 84 9.26 -3.22 10.06
CA LEU A 84 9.48 -1.94 9.38
C LEU A 84 10.08 -2.13 7.97
N HIS A 85 11.01 -3.06 7.79
CA HIS A 85 11.50 -3.41 6.45
C HIS A 85 10.38 -4.00 5.58
N ALA A 86 9.58 -4.91 6.13
CA ALA A 86 8.45 -5.50 5.41
C ALA A 86 7.43 -4.42 5.00
N PHE A 87 7.14 -3.47 5.89
CA PHE A 87 6.29 -2.32 5.59
C PHE A 87 6.79 -1.54 4.37
N MET A 88 8.07 -1.14 4.37
CA MET A 88 8.67 -0.43 3.25
C MET A 88 8.60 -1.24 1.95
N VAL A 89 8.95 -2.52 2.00
CA VAL A 89 8.92 -3.41 0.82
C VAL A 89 7.51 -3.47 0.23
N HIS A 90 6.48 -3.59 1.07
CA HIS A 90 5.10 -3.57 0.60
C HIS A 90 4.71 -2.22 0.01
N CYS A 91 5.09 -1.10 0.64
CA CYS A 91 4.80 0.23 0.11
C CYS A 91 5.51 0.51 -1.22
N VAL A 92 6.75 0.06 -1.39
CA VAL A 92 7.49 0.22 -2.65
C VAL A 92 6.86 -0.64 -3.74
N ARG A 93 6.60 -1.93 -3.46
CA ARG A 93 6.02 -2.87 -4.44
C ARG A 93 4.62 -2.50 -4.90
N ALA A 94 3.79 -1.98 -3.98
CA ALA A 94 2.42 -1.56 -4.29
C ALA A 94 2.31 -0.06 -4.60
N GLY A 95 3.43 0.68 -4.62
CA GLY A 95 3.46 2.13 -4.81
C GLY A 95 3.63 2.52 -6.28
N ARG A 96 4.53 3.47 -6.54
CA ARG A 96 4.77 4.04 -7.87
C ARG A 96 5.65 3.13 -8.73
N ASP A 97 5.25 2.93 -9.99
CA ASP A 97 5.99 2.17 -10.99
C ASP A 97 5.66 2.71 -12.40
N ALA A 98 6.67 3.22 -13.11
CA ALA A 98 6.54 3.79 -14.44
C ALA A 98 5.96 2.81 -15.48
N TYR A 99 6.14 1.51 -15.28
CA TYR A 99 5.65 0.44 -16.16
C TYR A 99 4.52 -0.38 -15.53
N GLY A 100 4.22 -0.15 -14.25
CA GLY A 100 3.17 -0.82 -13.49
C GLY A 100 1.79 -0.17 -13.67
N TRP A 101 0.93 -0.40 -12.67
CA TRP A 101 -0.42 0.15 -12.65
C TRP A 101 -0.44 1.62 -12.21
N ASN A 102 0.31 1.98 -11.18
CA ASN A 102 0.43 3.36 -10.71
C ASN A 102 1.64 4.05 -11.34
N ARG A 103 1.42 4.74 -12.47
CA ARG A 103 2.50 5.32 -13.30
C ARG A 103 2.88 6.74 -12.91
N THR A 104 2.56 7.13 -11.69
CA THR A 104 2.87 8.47 -11.18
C THR A 104 4.35 8.63 -10.84
N LYS A 105 4.85 9.86 -10.93
CA LYS A 105 6.19 10.23 -10.49
C LYS A 105 6.22 10.51 -8.99
N TRP A 106 7.42 10.54 -8.41
CA TRP A 106 7.62 10.90 -7.01
C TRP A 106 6.95 12.24 -6.66
N GLY A 107 6.22 12.29 -5.54
CA GLY A 107 5.48 13.47 -5.10
C GLY A 107 4.24 13.83 -5.92
N GLN A 108 3.95 13.14 -7.03
CA GLN A 108 2.76 13.39 -7.83
C GLN A 108 1.52 12.81 -7.13
N GLN A 109 0.41 13.55 -7.14
CA GLN A 109 -0.87 13.01 -6.67
C GLN A 109 -1.35 11.88 -7.58
N VAL A 110 -1.88 10.81 -7.00
CA VAL A 110 -2.47 9.70 -7.76
C VAL A 110 -3.91 10.05 -8.15
N THR A 111 -4.21 9.94 -9.45
CA THR A 111 -5.54 10.20 -10.02
C THR A 111 -6.00 9.04 -10.91
N SER A 112 -7.27 9.03 -11.28
CA SER A 112 -7.86 8.00 -12.15
C SER A 112 -7.26 7.96 -13.57
N ASP A 113 -6.65 9.05 -14.03
CA ASP A 113 -6.04 9.13 -15.36
C ASP A 113 -4.62 8.55 -15.43
N VAL A 114 -4.01 8.32 -14.26
CA VAL A 114 -2.61 7.86 -14.15
C VAL A 114 -2.47 6.49 -13.47
N VAL A 115 -3.61 5.90 -13.08
CA VAL A 115 -3.70 4.49 -12.64
C VAL A 115 -4.26 3.66 -13.79
N PHE A 116 -3.51 2.66 -14.21
CA PHE A 116 -3.80 1.82 -15.37
C PHE A 116 -4.14 0.40 -14.95
N LEU A 117 -5.19 -0.16 -15.55
CA LEU A 117 -5.68 -1.51 -15.33
C LEU A 117 -6.02 -2.18 -16.67
N GLY A 118 -6.32 -3.48 -16.65
CA GLY A 118 -6.55 -4.29 -17.84
C GLY A 118 -5.40 -5.27 -18.08
N ASN A 119 -5.09 -5.53 -19.36
CA ASN A 119 -4.19 -6.60 -19.79
C ASN A 119 -4.61 -7.98 -19.28
N ILE A 120 -5.93 -8.25 -19.30
CA ILE A 120 -6.55 -9.50 -18.84
C ILE A 120 -7.73 -9.85 -19.73
N TYR A 121 -7.94 -11.13 -20.03
CA TYR A 121 -9.09 -11.60 -20.83
C TYR A 121 -9.30 -10.83 -22.15
N GLY A 122 -8.21 -10.46 -22.84
CA GLY A 122 -8.26 -9.68 -24.08
C GLY A 122 -8.52 -8.18 -23.92
N LEU A 123 -8.72 -7.69 -22.69
CA LEU A 123 -8.83 -6.26 -22.41
C LEU A 123 -7.46 -5.59 -22.44
N PHE A 124 -7.32 -4.54 -23.25
CA PHE A 124 -6.11 -3.72 -23.29
C PHE A 124 -5.91 -2.90 -22.02
N THR A 125 -4.70 -2.40 -21.80
CA THR A 125 -4.41 -1.53 -20.66
C THR A 125 -4.97 -0.13 -20.89
N HIS A 126 -5.82 0.34 -19.97
CA HIS A 126 -6.41 1.67 -19.99
C HIS A 126 -6.43 2.30 -18.60
N PRO A 127 -6.49 3.65 -18.49
CA PRO A 127 -6.61 4.31 -17.21
C PRO A 127 -7.93 3.98 -16.51
N VAL A 128 -7.98 4.11 -15.19
CA VAL A 128 -9.19 3.91 -14.38
C VAL A 128 -10.34 4.78 -14.87
N SER A 129 -10.07 6.03 -15.26
CA SER A 129 -11.09 6.94 -15.80
C SER A 129 -11.80 6.38 -17.03
N PHE A 130 -11.05 5.72 -17.94
CA PHE A 130 -11.63 5.02 -19.08
C PHE A 130 -12.56 3.90 -18.62
N TRP A 131 -12.10 3.03 -17.71
CA TRP A 131 -12.89 1.90 -17.24
C TRP A 131 -14.18 2.34 -16.55
N GLN A 132 -14.15 3.44 -15.78
CA GLN A 132 -15.34 4.00 -15.15
C GLN A 132 -16.45 4.35 -16.15
N THR A 133 -16.11 4.73 -17.39
CA THR A 133 -17.10 4.97 -18.45
C THR A 133 -17.78 3.70 -18.97
N GLN A 134 -17.16 2.52 -18.75
CA GLN A 134 -17.64 1.23 -19.26
C GLN A 134 -18.62 0.52 -18.32
N ARG A 135 -19.08 1.19 -17.25
CA ARG A 135 -19.95 0.59 -16.22
C ARG A 135 -21.23 -0.01 -16.77
N CYS A 136 -21.82 0.60 -17.79
CA CYS A 136 -23.03 0.13 -18.46
C CYS A 136 -22.74 -0.61 -19.78
N GLY A 137 -21.50 -1.08 -19.96
CA GLY A 137 -21.08 -1.80 -21.16
C GLY A 137 -21.81 -3.13 -21.35
N LYS A 138 -21.79 -3.63 -22.59
CA LYS A 138 -22.38 -4.92 -22.96
C LYS A 138 -21.80 -6.04 -22.10
N LYS A 139 -22.68 -6.90 -21.58
CA LYS A 139 -22.33 -8.11 -20.85
C LYS A 139 -22.10 -9.27 -21.80
N GLY A 140 -21.23 -10.18 -21.39
CA GLY A 140 -20.93 -11.41 -22.10
C GLY A 140 -20.00 -11.26 -23.29
N GLY A 141 -19.85 -12.35 -24.06
CA GLY A 141 -18.88 -12.42 -25.16
C GLY A 141 -17.45 -12.72 -24.71
N TRP A 142 -17.31 -13.34 -23.53
CA TRP A 142 -16.01 -13.74 -22.99
C TRP A 142 -15.59 -15.15 -23.45
N GLY A 143 -16.56 -15.97 -23.87
CA GLY A 143 -16.32 -17.38 -24.22
C GLY A 143 -16.24 -18.29 -22.99
N PHE A 144 -16.65 -17.80 -21.82
CA PHE A 144 -16.67 -18.52 -20.54
C PHE A 144 -18.05 -18.39 -19.89
N PRO A 145 -18.83 -19.48 -19.72
CA PRO A 145 -20.19 -19.42 -19.17
C PRO A 145 -20.31 -18.66 -17.84
N GLU A 146 -19.33 -18.82 -16.96
CA GLU A 146 -19.27 -18.17 -15.66
C GLU A 146 -19.04 -16.66 -15.74
N MET A 147 -18.62 -16.12 -16.88
CA MET A 147 -18.36 -14.69 -17.08
C MET A 147 -19.42 -14.00 -17.95
N GLU A 148 -20.39 -14.73 -18.52
CA GLU A 148 -21.37 -14.14 -19.46
C GLU A 148 -22.26 -13.05 -18.82
N HIS A 149 -22.36 -13.03 -17.49
CA HIS A 149 -23.09 -12.01 -16.74
C HIS A 149 -22.27 -10.73 -16.45
N LEU A 150 -20.98 -10.73 -16.79
CA LEU A 150 -20.02 -9.65 -16.52
C LEU A 150 -19.80 -8.81 -17.78
N ASN A 151 -19.57 -7.52 -17.60
CA ASN A 151 -18.99 -6.64 -18.63
C ASN A 151 -17.52 -6.32 -18.32
N ALA A 152 -16.87 -5.55 -19.21
CA ALA A 152 -15.45 -5.21 -19.04
C ALA A 152 -15.17 -4.45 -17.74
N TYR A 153 -16.09 -3.57 -17.33
CA TYR A 153 -16.00 -2.86 -16.04
C TYR A 153 -15.98 -3.84 -14.86
N ASP A 154 -16.85 -4.85 -14.86
CA ASP A 154 -16.94 -5.83 -13.78
C ASP A 154 -15.63 -6.64 -13.65
N VAL A 155 -15.08 -7.09 -14.79
CA VAL A 155 -13.83 -7.86 -14.84
C VAL A 155 -12.64 -7.05 -14.32
N VAL A 156 -12.50 -5.79 -14.76
CA VAL A 156 -11.40 -4.92 -14.31
C VAL A 156 -11.61 -4.45 -12.86
N SER A 157 -12.85 -4.26 -12.42
CA SER A 157 -13.17 -3.99 -11.02
C SER A 157 -12.72 -5.12 -10.11
N GLU A 158 -12.93 -6.37 -10.53
CA GLU A 158 -12.47 -7.53 -9.77
C GLU A 158 -10.94 -7.67 -9.76
N GLN A 159 -10.26 -7.32 -10.87
CA GLN A 159 -8.80 -7.19 -10.90
C GLN A 159 -8.29 -6.20 -9.86
N ALA A 160 -8.87 -4.99 -9.81
CA ALA A 160 -8.54 -3.97 -8.83
C ALA A 160 -8.78 -4.46 -7.39
N ARG A 161 -9.94 -5.09 -7.13
CA ARG A 161 -10.28 -5.66 -5.82
C ARG A 161 -9.25 -6.67 -5.36
N LYS A 162 -8.93 -7.67 -6.21
CA LYS A 162 -7.96 -8.73 -5.89
C LYS A 162 -6.59 -8.15 -5.54
N PHE A 163 -6.15 -7.15 -6.30
CA PHE A 163 -4.88 -6.48 -6.02
C PHE A 163 -4.89 -5.76 -4.67
N MET A 164 -5.92 -4.95 -4.37
CA MET A 164 -6.02 -4.26 -3.09
C MET A 164 -6.04 -5.24 -1.93
N VAL A 165 -6.85 -6.30 -2.01
CA VAL A 165 -6.93 -7.33 -0.96
C VAL A 165 -5.58 -8.02 -0.74
N ALA A 166 -4.89 -8.39 -1.83
CA ALA A 166 -3.60 -9.07 -1.75
C ALA A 166 -2.51 -8.20 -1.11
N ASN A 167 -2.51 -6.89 -1.39
CA ASN A 167 -1.47 -5.97 -0.92
C ASN A 167 -1.79 -5.27 0.40
N ALA A 168 -3.06 -5.09 0.75
CA ALA A 168 -3.47 -4.43 2.00
C ALA A 168 -3.22 -5.31 3.24
N ARG A 169 -3.47 -6.62 3.15
CA ARG A 169 -3.50 -7.50 4.33
C ARG A 169 -2.21 -7.48 5.13
N SER A 170 -1.06 -7.65 4.47
CA SER A 170 0.23 -7.68 5.15
C SER A 170 0.57 -6.34 5.79
N VAL A 171 0.27 -5.24 5.09
CA VAL A 171 0.51 -3.89 5.59
C VAL A 171 -0.35 -3.61 6.84
N ILE A 172 -1.64 -3.96 6.80
CA ILE A 172 -2.54 -3.81 7.96
C ILE A 172 -2.01 -4.55 9.19
N ILE A 173 -1.56 -5.80 9.03
CA ILE A 173 -1.01 -6.60 10.14
C ILE A 173 0.24 -5.94 10.73
N ILE A 174 1.13 -5.44 9.87
CA ILE A 174 2.34 -4.74 10.30
C ILE A 174 1.98 -3.46 11.05
N LEU A 175 1.05 -2.65 10.53
CA LEU A 175 0.62 -1.40 11.16
C LEU A 175 0.03 -1.67 12.55
N LEU A 176 -0.86 -2.66 12.70
CA LEU A 176 -1.39 -3.07 13.99
C LEU A 176 -0.28 -3.41 14.99
N TYR A 177 0.73 -4.17 14.57
CA TYR A 177 1.88 -4.45 15.42
C TYR A 177 2.65 -3.17 15.81
N LEU A 178 2.94 -2.27 14.87
CA LEU A 178 3.66 -1.03 15.14
C LEU A 178 2.88 -0.10 16.09
N GLU A 179 1.55 -0.09 16.00
CA GLU A 179 0.69 0.64 16.94
C GLU A 179 0.81 0.09 18.37
N THR A 180 0.89 -1.24 18.55
CA THR A 180 1.04 -1.85 19.89
C THR A 180 2.39 -1.59 20.55
N LEU A 181 3.41 -1.16 19.81
CA LEU A 181 4.74 -0.90 20.38
C LEU A 181 4.80 0.35 21.27
N VAL A 182 3.81 1.22 21.16
CA VAL A 182 3.75 2.53 21.81
C VAL A 182 2.45 2.77 22.59
N ALA A 183 1.53 1.80 22.59
CA ALA A 183 0.37 1.74 23.47
C ALA A 183 0.79 1.30 24.87
#